data_AF-A0A5R2N1I4-F1
#
_entry.id   AF-A0A5R2N1I4-F1
#
_cell.length_a   1.000
_cell.length_b   1.000
_cell.length_c   1.000
_cell.angle_alpha   90.00
_cell.angle_beta   90.00
_cell.angle_gamma   90.00
#
_symmetry.space_group_name_H-M   'P 1'
#
loop_
_entity.id
_entity.type
_entity.pdbx_description
1 polymer ?
#
loop_
_entity_poly.entity_id
_entity_poly.type
_entity_poly.pdbx_seq_one_letter_code
_entity_poly.pdbx_strand_id
1 'polypeptide(L)'
;TNHKDIGTLYLIFAIMAGIIGGALSVAIRMELQEPGIQIFSGLAQMVYGMNGDAAVDGGKSMYNAFATAHALIMIFFMVMPALIGGFANWMVPIMIGAPDMAF
;
A
#
# COMPACT_ATOMS: atom_id res chain seq x y z
N THR A 1 -23.76 -4.64 12.87
CA THR A 1 -23.11 -3.40 12.40
C THR A 1 -22.44 -2.68 13.55
N ASN A 2 -21.77 -3.41 14.45
CA ASN A 2 -21.22 -2.80 15.66
C ASN A 2 -19.88 -2.10 15.35
N HIS A 3 -19.69 -0.89 15.89
CA HIS A 3 -18.49 -0.09 15.65
C HIS A 3 -17.16 -0.79 16.01
N LYS A 4 -17.16 -1.71 16.99
CA LYS A 4 -15.94 -2.43 17.43
C LYS A 4 -15.51 -3.48 16.41
N ASP A 5 -16.48 -4.24 15.91
CA ASP A 5 -16.24 -5.27 14.89
C ASP A 5 -15.77 -4.60 13.59
N ILE A 6 -16.42 -3.50 13.20
CA ILE A 6 -16.05 -2.69 12.03
C ILE A 6 -14.63 -2.12 12.20
N GLY A 7 -14.32 -1.52 13.36
CA GLY A 7 -12.99 -1.01 13.65
C GLY A 7 -11.92 -2.11 13.58
N THR A 8 -12.20 -3.30 14.09
CA THR A 8 -11.29 -4.45 14.02
C THR A 8 -11.05 -4.90 12.58
N LEU A 9 -12.10 -4.96 11.76
CA LEU A 9 -11.98 -5.28 10.33
C LEU A 9 -11.12 -4.25 9.58
N TYR A 10 -11.28 -2.96 9.85
CA TYR A 10 -10.44 -1.91 9.28
C TYR A 10 -8.96 -2.06 9.69
N LEU A 11 -8.67 -2.42 10.93
CA LEU A 11 -7.29 -2.65 11.39
C LEU A 11 -6.67 -3.86 10.70
N ILE A 12 -7.39 -4.97 10.58
CA ILE A 12 -6.92 -6.16 9.85
C ILE A 12 -6.65 -5.80 8.38
N PHE A 13 -7.57 -5.11 7.73
CA PHE A 13 -7.41 -4.64 6.36
C PHE A 13 -6.17 -3.76 6.19
N ALA A 14 -6.00 -2.77 7.07
CA ALA A 14 -4.87 -1.85 7.01
C ALA A 14 -3.53 -2.54 7.23
N ILE A 15 -3.45 -3.56 8.10
CA ILE A 15 -2.22 -4.37 8.28
C ILE A 15 -1.89 -5.12 7.00
N MET A 16 -2.86 -5.78 6.38
CA MET A 16 -2.64 -6.51 5.12
C MET A 16 -2.21 -5.57 3.99
N ALA A 17 -2.88 -4.42 3.84
CA ALA A 17 -2.49 -3.37 2.90
C ALA A 17 -1.09 -2.83 3.20
N GLY A 18 -0.74 -2.66 4.48
CA GLY A 18 0.57 -2.22 4.93
C GLY A 18 1.69 -3.21 4.60
N ILE A 19 1.44 -4.52 4.67
CA ILE A 19 2.41 -5.54 4.24
C ILE A 19 2.68 -5.43 2.73
N ILE A 20 1.63 -5.27 1.92
CA ILE A 20 1.76 -5.07 0.46
C ILE A 20 2.51 -3.77 0.17
N GLY A 21 2.10 -2.67 0.78
CA GLY A 21 2.78 -1.37 0.64
C GLY A 21 4.24 -1.42 1.07
N GLY A 22 4.55 -2.13 2.16
CA GLY A 22 5.91 -2.38 2.63
C GLY A 22 6.75 -3.16 1.63
N ALA A 23 6.21 -4.23 1.05
CA ALA A 23 6.90 -5.02 0.02
C ALA A 23 7.21 -4.18 -1.23
N LEU A 24 6.28 -3.33 -1.69
CA LEU A 24 6.53 -2.38 -2.78
C LEU A 24 7.65 -1.40 -2.43
N SER A 25 7.67 -0.93 -1.18
CA SER A 25 8.73 -0.04 -0.67
C SER A 25 10.10 -0.73 -0.65
N VAL A 26 10.16 -2.03 -0.36
CA VAL A 26 11.39 -2.83 -0.44
C VAL A 26 11.85 -2.95 -1.89
N ALA A 27 10.95 -3.23 -2.84
CA ALA A 27 11.28 -3.28 -4.27
C ALA A 27 11.89 -1.97 -4.78
N ILE A 28 11.29 -0.82 -4.42
CA ILE A 28 11.83 0.50 -4.76
C ILE A 28 13.23 0.71 -4.18
N ARG A 29 13.46 0.28 -2.93
CA ARG A 29 14.78 0.39 -2.30
C ARG A 29 15.83 -0.51 -2.95
N MET A 30 15.46 -1.74 -3.32
CA MET A 30 16.36 -2.66 -4.04
C MET A 30 16.81 -2.07 -5.38
N GLU A 31 15.90 -1.42 -6.11
CA GLU A 31 16.24 -0.74 -7.35
C GLU A 31 17.21 0.44 -7.13
N LEU A 32 17.06 1.18 -6.02
CA LEU A 32 17.90 2.34 -5.71
C LEU A 32 19.24 2.01 -5.05
N GLN A 33 19.61 0.73 -4.90
CA GLN A 33 20.88 0.34 -4.26
C GLN A 33 22.11 0.77 -5.06
N GLU A 34 22.01 0.75 -6.38
CA GLU A 34 23.08 1.15 -7.29
C GLU A 34 22.52 2.04 -8.42
N PRO A 35 23.34 2.92 -9.02
CA PRO A 35 22.90 3.74 -10.15
C PRO A 35 22.52 2.90 -11.39
N GLY A 36 21.59 3.40 -12.19
CA GLY A 36 21.09 2.70 -13.39
C GLY A 36 19.85 1.84 -13.09
N ILE A 37 19.20 1.30 -14.14
CA ILE A 37 18.01 0.46 -13.96
C ILE A 37 18.36 -1.02 -13.84
N GLN A 38 18.06 -1.63 -12.71
CA GLN A 38 18.55 -2.95 -12.33
C GLN A 38 17.43 -4.00 -12.38
N ILE A 39 16.58 -4.07 -11.35
CA ILE A 39 15.58 -5.13 -11.18
C ILE A 39 14.35 -4.90 -12.07
N PHE A 40 14.00 -3.64 -12.31
CA PHE A 40 12.77 -3.30 -13.04
C PHE A 40 12.88 -3.58 -14.55
N SER A 41 14.07 -3.55 -15.15
CA SER A 41 14.25 -3.91 -16.58
C SER A 41 14.00 -5.40 -16.81
N GLY A 42 14.57 -6.27 -15.96
CA GLY A 42 14.33 -7.72 -16.00
C GLY A 42 12.89 -8.09 -15.66
N LEU A 43 12.29 -7.41 -14.67
CA LEU A 43 10.87 -7.60 -14.38
C LEU A 43 9.99 -7.14 -15.56
N ALA A 44 10.36 -6.08 -16.28
CA ALA A 44 9.61 -5.58 -17.43
C ALA A 44 9.70 -6.55 -18.61
N GLN A 45 10.86 -7.20 -18.78
CA GLN A 45 11.02 -8.30 -19.71
C GLN A 45 10.11 -9.49 -19.36
N MET A 46 10.03 -9.87 -18.09
CA MET A 46 9.18 -10.99 -17.65
C MET A 46 7.68 -10.70 -17.76
N VAL A 47 7.24 -9.50 -17.37
CA VAL A 47 5.81 -9.14 -17.29
C VAL A 47 5.26 -8.68 -18.63
N TYR A 48 6.05 -7.92 -19.41
CA TYR A 48 5.60 -7.30 -20.66
C TYR A 48 6.28 -7.88 -21.90
N GLY A 49 7.20 -8.84 -21.78
CA GLY A 49 7.87 -9.49 -22.90
C GLY A 49 8.85 -8.58 -23.67
N MET A 50 9.26 -7.46 -23.09
CA MET A 50 10.14 -6.48 -23.75
C MET A 50 11.61 -6.90 -23.68
N ASN A 51 12.40 -6.56 -24.70
CA ASN A 51 13.83 -6.92 -24.76
C ASN A 51 14.69 -5.72 -25.17
N GLY A 52 15.99 -5.76 -24.84
CA GLY A 52 16.95 -4.70 -25.17
C GLY A 52 16.56 -3.34 -24.58
N ASP A 53 16.74 -2.27 -25.34
CA ASP A 53 16.48 -0.89 -24.89
C ASP A 53 15.01 -0.65 -24.49
N ALA A 54 14.07 -1.38 -25.11
CA ALA A 54 12.65 -1.29 -24.75
C ALA A 54 12.38 -1.83 -23.33
N ALA A 55 13.16 -2.81 -22.85
CA ALA A 55 13.04 -3.32 -21.48
C ALA A 55 13.53 -2.29 -20.45
N VAL A 56 14.53 -1.49 -20.80
CA VAL A 56 15.04 -0.39 -19.96
C VAL A 56 13.97 0.69 -19.77
N ASP A 57 13.35 1.14 -20.86
CA ASP A 57 12.29 2.17 -20.78
C ASP A 57 11.02 1.64 -20.11
N GLY A 58 10.65 0.39 -20.38
CA GLY A 58 9.56 -0.25 -19.66
C GLY A 58 9.83 -0.46 -18.17
N GLY A 59 11.08 -0.74 -17.79
CA GLY A 59 11.50 -0.75 -16.40
C GLY A 59 11.25 0.59 -15.71
N LYS A 60 11.59 1.71 -16.36
CA LYS A 60 11.36 3.06 -15.79
C LYS A 60 9.87 3.33 -15.57
N SER A 61 9.04 2.94 -16.54
CA SER A 61 7.58 3.03 -16.42
C SER A 61 7.07 2.18 -15.26
N MET A 62 7.58 0.96 -15.11
CA MET A 62 7.17 0.07 -14.03
C MET A 62 7.64 0.53 -12.65
N TYR A 63 8.81 1.17 -12.54
CA TYR A 63 9.23 1.85 -11.32
C TYR A 63 8.22 2.92 -10.90
N ASN A 64 7.77 3.76 -11.85
CA ASN A 64 6.74 4.77 -11.59
C ASN A 64 5.42 4.14 -11.14
N ALA A 65 5.02 3.01 -11.76
CA ALA A 65 3.83 2.28 -11.35
C ALA A 65 3.95 1.75 -9.90
N PHE A 66 5.09 1.17 -9.54
CA PHE A 66 5.35 0.67 -8.18
C PHE A 66 5.38 1.79 -7.15
N ALA A 67 6.05 2.90 -7.45
CA ALA A 67 6.10 4.08 -6.57
C ALA A 67 4.71 4.68 -6.35
N THR A 68 3.92 4.80 -7.43
CA THR A 68 2.54 5.30 -7.35
C THR A 68 1.65 4.35 -6.56
N ALA A 69 1.73 3.05 -6.81
CA ALA A 69 0.98 2.05 -6.08
C ALA A 69 1.35 2.02 -4.59
N HIS A 70 2.65 2.11 -4.26
CA HIS A 70 3.12 2.23 -2.88
C HIS A 70 2.47 3.43 -2.18
N ALA A 71 2.55 4.63 -2.78
CA ALA A 71 1.98 5.84 -2.19
C ALA A 71 0.46 5.73 -2.02
N LEU A 72 -0.25 5.27 -3.06
CA LEU A 72 -1.71 5.08 -3.04
C LEU A 72 -2.12 4.12 -1.93
N ILE A 73 -1.48 2.96 -1.83
CA ILE A 73 -1.77 1.93 -0.83
C ILE A 73 -1.49 2.45 0.58
N MET A 74 -0.33 3.06 0.80
CA MET A 74 0.04 3.52 2.13
C MET A 74 -0.88 4.63 2.64
N ILE A 75 -1.27 5.57 1.78
CA ILE A 75 -2.10 6.71 2.18
C ILE A 75 -3.56 6.30 2.32
N PHE A 76 -4.16 5.75 1.26
CA PHE A 76 -5.60 5.54 1.17
C PHE A 76 -6.07 4.18 1.69
N PHE A 77 -5.17 3.19 1.74
CA PHE A 77 -5.54 1.82 2.12
C PHE A 77 -4.89 1.33 3.41
N MET A 78 -3.83 1.98 3.90
CA MET A 78 -3.22 1.67 5.20
C MET A 78 -3.45 2.76 6.24
N VAL A 79 -2.86 3.95 6.10
CA VAL A 79 -2.85 4.97 7.18
C VAL A 79 -4.24 5.50 7.48
N MET A 80 -4.98 5.96 6.45
CA MET A 80 -6.34 6.46 6.65
C MET A 80 -7.28 5.37 7.18
N PRO A 81 -7.31 4.15 6.62
CA PRO A 81 -8.11 3.07 7.18
C PRO A 81 -7.72 2.64 8.58
N ALA A 82 -6.43 2.60 8.94
CA ALA A 82 -6.01 2.24 10.29
C ALA A 82 -6.47 3.27 11.33
N LEU A 83 -6.22 4.55 11.07
CA LEU A 83 -6.48 5.62 12.03
C LEU A 83 -7.96 6.02 12.08
N ILE A 84 -8.56 6.27 10.91
CA ILE A 84 -9.94 6.77 10.78
C ILE A 84 -10.93 5.60 10.72
N GLY A 85 -10.63 4.56 9.95
CA GLY A 85 -11.48 3.38 9.87
C GLY A 85 -11.38 2.48 11.09
N GLY A 86 -10.18 2.26 11.62
CA GLY A 86 -9.91 1.32 12.70
C GLY A 86 -10.05 1.94 14.07
N PHE A 87 -9.05 2.74 14.46
CA PHE A 87 -8.99 3.32 15.80
C PHE A 87 -10.13 4.28 16.09
N ALA A 88 -10.56 5.12 15.15
CA ALA A 88 -11.68 6.03 15.44
C ALA A 88 -13.00 5.26 15.63
N ASN A 89 -13.32 4.24 14.81
CA ASN A 89 -14.50 3.40 15.06
C ASN A 89 -14.39 2.66 16.40
N TRP A 90 -13.21 2.19 16.79
CA TRP A 90 -13.06 1.50 18.06
C TRP A 90 -13.21 2.49 19.25
N MET A 91 -12.41 3.55 19.25
CA MET A 91 -12.20 4.36 20.44
C MET A 91 -13.21 5.50 20.61
N VAL A 92 -13.69 6.13 19.53
CA VAL A 92 -14.51 7.36 19.64
C VAL A 92 -15.80 7.12 20.41
N PRO A 93 -16.64 6.09 20.10
CA PRO A 93 -17.86 5.86 20.87
C PRO A 93 -17.59 5.58 22.35
N ILE A 94 -16.50 4.86 22.68
CA ILE A 94 -16.12 4.61 24.08
C ILE A 94 -15.73 5.91 24.78
N MET A 95 -14.92 6.75 24.14
CA MET A 95 -14.44 8.01 24.71
C MET A 95 -15.58 8.98 25.05
N ILE A 96 -16.69 8.93 24.30
CA ILE A 96 -17.86 9.78 24.54
C ILE A 96 -19.02 9.06 25.25
N GLY A 97 -18.84 7.79 25.65
CA GLY A 97 -19.87 6.98 26.31
C GLY A 97 -21.07 6.62 25.42
N ALA A 98 -20.92 6.68 24.10
CA ALA A 98 -21.95 6.29 23.16
C ALA A 98 -22.01 4.76 22.99
N PRO A 99 -23.21 4.16 22.90
CA PRO A 99 -23.35 2.71 22.73
C PRO A 99 -22.91 2.19 21.35
N ASP A 100 -23.08 2.99 20.29
CA ASP A 100 -22.64 2.69 18.92
C ASP A 100 -22.56 3.99 18.06
N MET A 101 -22.16 3.86 16.80
CA MET A 101 -22.20 4.93 15.80
C MET A 101 -23.64 5.24 15.36
N ALA A 102 -23.90 6.46 14.88
CA ALA A 102 -25.24 6.88 14.48
C ALA A 102 -25.77 6.14 13.23
N PHE A 103 -24.87 5.69 12.33
CA PHE A 103 -25.16 4.99 11.09
C PHE A 103 -24.21 3.82 10.90
#